data_AF-A0A945E9J9-F1
#
_entry.id   AF-A0A945E9J9-F1
#
_cell.length_a   1.000
_cell.length_b   1.000
_cell.length_c   1.000
_cell.angle_alpha   90.00
_cell.angle_beta   90.00
_cell.angle_gamma   90.00
#
_symmetry.space_group_name_H-M   'P 1'
#
loop_
_entity.id
_entity.type
_entity.pdbx_description
1 polymer ?
#
loop_
_entity_poly.entity_id
_entity_poly.type
_entity_poly.pdbx_seq_one_letter_code
_entity_poly.pdbx_strand_id
1 'polypeptide(L)'
;MKFNKNSLLAVIIVIVFVILAVALFFLLRNFYQEPQIINDQIPVVDSEIKQLTFEEDAERFLQVYFLQPFETIVEKKKFVDREYSRFSFMNVSDENIKFKKELVDTIKLIKEKYEINNLNFETEHDILLALWDEL
;
A
#
# COMPACT_ATOMS: atom_id res chain seq x y z
N MET A 1 22.05 7.96 60.33
CA MET A 1 22.41 6.85 59.42
C MET A 1 23.56 7.30 58.53
N LYS A 2 24.68 6.55 58.48
CA LYS A 2 25.79 6.84 57.54
C LYS A 2 25.46 6.17 56.21
N PHE A 3 25.19 6.95 55.17
CA PHE A 3 25.01 6.40 53.81
C PHE A 3 26.34 5.85 53.31
N ASN A 4 26.37 4.55 53.00
CA ASN A 4 27.51 3.93 52.36
C ASN A 4 27.66 4.51 50.95
N LYS A 5 28.83 5.04 50.61
CA LYS A 5 29.10 5.68 49.31
C LYS A 5 28.77 4.75 48.13
N ASN A 6 28.94 3.44 48.31
CA ASN A 6 28.62 2.43 47.30
C ASN A 6 27.11 2.24 47.11
N SER A 7 26.34 2.39 48.20
CA SER A 7 24.88 2.35 48.14
C SER A 7 24.31 3.61 47.48
N LEU A 8 24.90 4.77 47.71
CA LEU A 8 24.53 6.01 47.02
C LEU A 8 24.82 5.94 45.52
N LEU A 9 25.99 5.41 45.14
CA LEU A 9 26.36 5.22 43.74
C LEU A 9 25.39 4.27 43.01
N ALA A 10 25.02 3.16 43.65
CA ALA A 10 24.06 2.21 43.09
C ALA A 10 22.68 2.85 42.85
N VAL A 11 22.20 3.68 43.78
CA VAL A 11 20.93 4.41 43.63
C VAL A 11 20.99 5.39 42.46
N ILE A 12 22.10 6.12 42.30
CA ILE A 12 22.29 7.04 41.18
C ILE A 12 22.27 6.29 39.84
N ILE A 13 22.95 5.15 39.76
CA ILE A 13 22.96 4.32 38.55
C ILE A 13 21.54 3.86 38.18
N VAL A 14 20.77 3.37 39.15
CA VAL A 14 19.38 2.94 38.92
C VAL A 14 18.52 4.11 38.41
N ILE A 15 18.65 5.30 39.00
CA ILE A 15 17.93 6.49 38.55
C ILE A 15 18.28 6.86 37.11
N VAL A 16 19.57 6.80 36.74
CA VAL A 16 20.02 7.08 35.37
C VAL A 16 19.42 6.08 34.37
N PHE A 17 19.39 4.79 34.70
CA PHE A 17 18.76 3.77 33.86
C PHE A 17 17.25 3.98 33.70
N VAL A 18 16.56 4.38 34.76
CA VAL A 18 15.12 4.69 34.71
C VAL A 18 14.86 5.89 33.80
N ILE A 19 15.65 6.96 33.91
CA ILE A 19 15.51 8.15 33.04
C ILE A 19 15.74 7.77 31.56
N LEU A 20 16.76 6.95 31.28
CA LEU A 20 17.05 6.44 29.94
C LEU A 20 15.89 5.61 29.37
N ALA A 21 15.31 4.71 30.17
CA ALA A 21 14.17 3.90 29.77
C ALA A 21 12.92 4.76 29.48
N VAL A 22 12.65 5.77 30.30
CA VAL A 22 11.55 6.71 30.11
C VAL A 22 11.75 7.52 28.81
N ALA A 23 12.96 8.03 28.56
CA ALA A 23 13.27 8.76 27.33
C ALA A 23 13.08 7.89 26.08
N LEU A 24 13.58 6.65 26.10
CA LEU A 24 13.38 5.67 25.03
C LEU A 24 11.89 5.36 24.80
N PHE A 25 11.11 5.20 25.88
CA PHE A 25 9.68 4.99 25.81
C PHE A 25 8.96 6.17 25.12
N PHE A 26 9.31 7.41 25.45
CA PHE A 26 8.74 8.59 24.79
C PHE A 26 9.14 8.71 23.32
N LEU A 27 10.38 8.38 22.96
CA LEU A 27 10.82 8.34 21.56
C LEU A 27 10.05 7.28 20.76
N LEU A 28 9.94 6.05 21.27
CA LEU A 28 9.16 5.00 20.64
C LEU A 28 7.69 5.40 20.51
N ARG A 29 7.10 5.95 21.57
CA ARG A 29 5.71 6.45 21.51
C ARG A 29 5.51 7.51 20.43
N ASN A 30 6.48 8.41 20.23
CA ASN A 30 6.41 9.42 19.19
C ASN A 30 6.47 8.83 17.77
N PHE A 31 7.22 7.74 17.56
CA PHE A 31 7.25 7.03 16.26
C PHE A 31 6.03 6.16 16.01
N TYR A 32 5.38 5.64 17.06
CA TYR A 32 4.20 4.76 16.96
C TYR A 32 2.87 5.49 17.10
N GLN A 33 2.86 6.83 17.18
CA GLN A 33 1.63 7.58 17.02
C GLN A 33 1.23 7.52 15.54
N GLU A 34 0.26 6.65 15.23
CA GLU A 34 -0.57 6.85 14.04
C GLU A 34 -1.01 8.32 14.01
N PRO A 35 -0.94 9.00 12.86
CA PRO A 35 -1.34 10.39 12.77
C PRO A 35 -2.75 10.51 13.33
N GLN A 36 -2.90 11.27 14.43
CA GLN A 36 -4.21 11.66 14.91
C GLN A 36 -4.84 12.42 13.75
N ILE A 37 -5.86 11.81 13.13
CA ILE A 37 -6.68 12.47 12.14
C ILE A 37 -7.35 13.63 12.89
N ILE A 38 -6.79 14.83 12.69
CA ILE A 38 -7.41 16.06 13.12
C ILE A 38 -8.74 16.11 12.35
N ASN A 39 -9.84 15.88 13.08
CA ASN A 39 -11.20 16.08 12.59
C ASN A 39 -11.49 17.59 12.60
N ASP A 40 -10.60 18.38 12.00
CA ASP A 40 -10.97 19.70 11.54
C ASP A 40 -12.05 19.42 10.50
N GLN A 41 -13.23 19.98 10.69
CA GLN A 41 -14.24 20.04 9.65
C GLN A 41 -13.62 20.86 8.51
N ILE A 42 -12.87 20.15 7.66
CA ILE A 42 -12.49 20.61 6.33
C ILE A 42 -13.80 21.07 5.73
N PRO A 43 -13.91 22.33 5.25
CA PRO A 43 -15.07 22.72 4.48
C PRO A 43 -15.25 21.64 3.43
N VAL A 44 -16.42 21.00 3.44
CA VAL A 44 -16.85 20.13 2.34
C VAL A 44 -16.99 21.08 1.16
N VAL A 45 -15.86 21.39 0.53
CA VAL A 45 -15.81 21.61 -0.90
C VAL A 45 -16.38 20.30 -1.40
N ASP A 46 -17.58 20.34 -1.96
CA ASP A 46 -18.10 19.27 -2.81
C ASP A 46 -17.09 19.10 -3.97
N SER A 47 -15.94 18.50 -3.69
CA SER A 47 -15.25 17.72 -4.69
C SER A 47 -16.19 16.55 -4.87
N GLU A 48 -17.12 16.68 -5.81
CA GLU A 48 -17.81 15.52 -6.37
C GLU A 48 -16.75 14.44 -6.49
N ILE A 49 -16.88 13.36 -5.71
CA ILE A 49 -16.03 12.19 -5.88
C ILE A 49 -16.42 11.69 -7.25
N LYS A 50 -15.73 12.18 -8.28
CA LYS A 50 -16.01 11.84 -9.67
C LYS A 50 -15.88 10.34 -9.74
N GLN A 51 -17.03 9.66 -9.85
CA GLN A 51 -17.04 8.23 -10.04
C GLN A 51 -16.40 7.99 -11.40
N LEU A 52 -15.23 7.36 -11.38
CA LEU A 52 -14.55 7.01 -12.62
C LEU A 52 -15.45 6.07 -13.41
N THR A 53 -15.49 6.29 -14.72
CA THR A 53 -15.96 5.27 -15.66
C THR A 53 -15.10 4.02 -15.55
N PHE A 54 -15.59 2.89 -16.07
CA PHE A 54 -14.84 1.64 -16.02
C PHE A 54 -13.50 1.77 -16.76
N GLU A 55 -13.54 2.46 -17.90
CA GLU A 55 -12.42 2.75 -18.77
C GLU A 55 -11.38 3.64 -18.07
N GLU A 56 -11.81 4.74 -17.43
CA GLU A 56 -10.91 5.61 -16.65
C GLU A 56 -10.28 4.85 -15.47
N ASP A 57 -10.99 3.91 -14.84
CA ASP A 57 -10.50 3.10 -13.73
C ASP A 57 -9.52 2.01 -14.21
N ALA A 58 -9.78 1.40 -15.37
CA ALA A 58 -8.86 0.49 -16.04
C ALA A 58 -7.58 1.20 -16.50
N GLU A 59 -7.69 2.41 -17.07
CA GLU A 59 -6.55 3.25 -17.44
C GLU A 59 -5.70 3.57 -16.21
N ARG A 60 -6.34 3.98 -15.11
CA ARG A 60 -5.64 4.26 -13.84
C ARG A 60 -4.92 3.03 -13.31
N PHE A 61 -5.53 1.85 -13.41
CA PHE A 61 -4.86 0.59 -13.04
C PHE A 61 -3.59 0.39 -13.86
N LEU A 62 -3.66 0.52 -15.19
CA LEU A 62 -2.51 0.32 -16.06
C LEU A 62 -1.42 1.38 -15.79
N GLN A 63 -1.81 2.64 -15.57
CA GLN A 63 -0.89 3.72 -15.18
C GLN A 63 -0.11 3.35 -13.92
N VAL A 64 -0.81 2.90 -12.89
CA VAL A 64 -0.18 2.49 -11.63
C VAL A 64 0.71 1.26 -11.85
N TYR A 65 0.26 0.28 -12.62
CA TYR A 65 1.03 -0.92 -12.90
C TYR A 65 2.37 -0.62 -13.59
N PHE A 66 2.38 0.32 -14.55
CA PHE A 66 3.56 0.67 -15.34
C PHE A 66 4.46 1.71 -14.68
N LEU A 67 3.89 2.70 -14.00
CA LEU A 67 4.62 3.89 -13.55
C LEU A 67 4.97 3.86 -12.07
N GLN A 68 4.27 3.06 -11.25
CA GLN A 68 4.58 3.00 -9.82
C GLN A 68 5.87 2.18 -9.59
N PRO A 69 6.89 2.74 -8.92
CA PRO A 69 8.03 1.97 -8.46
C PRO A 69 7.60 1.09 -7.28
N PHE A 70 7.30 -0.18 -7.53
CA PHE A 70 7.08 -1.16 -6.45
C PHE A 70 8.44 -1.48 -5.79
N GLU A 71 8.56 -1.34 -4.47
CA GLU A 71 9.84 -1.55 -3.78
C GLU A 71 10.22 -3.04 -3.78
N THR A 72 9.23 -3.93 -3.83
CA THR A 72 9.43 -5.37 -3.89
C THR A 72 8.47 -6.08 -4.84
N ILE A 73 8.87 -7.26 -5.33
CA ILE A 73 8.01 -8.17 -6.09
C ILE A 73 6.76 -8.57 -5.27
N VAL A 74 6.90 -8.67 -3.95
CA VAL A 74 5.79 -9.02 -3.04
C VAL A 74 4.71 -7.94 -3.05
N GLU A 75 5.09 -6.66 -3.08
CA GLU A 75 4.15 -5.54 -3.19
C GLU A 75 3.45 -5.52 -4.54
N LYS A 76 4.20 -5.71 -5.62
CA LYS A 76 3.63 -5.78 -6.97
C LYS A 76 2.63 -6.94 -7.09
N LYS A 77 2.95 -8.10 -6.51
CA LYS A 77 2.03 -9.24 -6.41
C LYS A 77 0.75 -8.88 -5.64
N LYS A 78 0.88 -8.28 -4.44
CA LYS A 78 -0.28 -7.84 -3.63
C LYS A 78 -1.17 -6.85 -4.40
N PHE A 79 -0.55 -5.93 -5.15
CA PHE A 79 -1.28 -5.01 -6.03
C PHE A 79 -2.08 -5.79 -7.08
N VAL A 80 -1.44 -6.66 -7.85
CA VAL A 80 -2.10 -7.49 -8.88
C VAL A 80 -3.24 -8.34 -8.32
N ASP A 81 -3.04 -8.99 -7.16
CA ASP A 81 -4.06 -9.81 -6.50
C ASP A 81 -5.30 -8.98 -6.11
N ARG A 82 -5.09 -7.76 -5.61
CA ARG A 82 -6.16 -6.83 -5.25
C ARG A 82 -6.93 -6.37 -6.48
N GLU A 83 -6.22 -5.94 -7.53
CA GLU A 83 -6.85 -5.43 -8.76
C GLU A 83 -7.59 -6.54 -9.51
N TYR A 84 -7.03 -7.76 -9.57
CA TYR A 84 -7.73 -8.93 -10.11
C TYR A 84 -9.09 -9.14 -9.41
N SER A 85 -9.08 -9.14 -8.08
CA SER A 85 -10.30 -9.33 -7.29
C SER A 85 -11.31 -8.22 -7.58
N ARG A 86 -10.84 -6.96 -7.59
CA ARG A 86 -11.67 -5.78 -7.84
C ARG A 86 -12.36 -5.83 -9.20
N PHE A 87 -11.61 -6.05 -10.28
CA PHE A 87 -12.15 -6.10 -11.64
C PHE A 87 -13.00 -7.36 -11.89
N SER A 88 -12.69 -8.49 -11.27
CA SER A 88 -13.50 -9.72 -11.41
C SER A 88 -14.96 -9.50 -10.98
N PHE A 89 -15.16 -8.77 -9.88
CA PHE A 89 -16.49 -8.55 -9.29
C PHE A 89 -17.14 -7.21 -9.69
N MET A 90 -16.48 -6.40 -10.51
CA MET A 90 -17.03 -5.12 -10.95
C MET A 90 -18.20 -5.32 -11.92
N ASN A 91 -19.29 -4.57 -11.73
CA ASN A 91 -20.37 -4.51 -12.72
C ASN A 91 -20.05 -3.42 -13.74
N VAL A 92 -20.19 -3.74 -15.02
CA VAL A 92 -19.92 -2.84 -16.15
C VAL A 92 -21.14 -2.78 -17.08
N SER A 93 -21.23 -1.74 -17.90
CA SER A 93 -22.23 -1.64 -18.97
C SER A 93 -22.02 -2.71 -20.04
N ASP A 94 -23.04 -2.96 -20.87
CA ASP A 94 -22.99 -3.98 -21.92
C ASP A 94 -21.85 -3.72 -22.93
N GLU A 95 -21.56 -2.45 -23.25
CA GLU A 95 -20.45 -2.09 -24.14
C GLU A 95 -19.07 -2.50 -23.58
N ASN A 96 -18.95 -2.64 -22.26
CA ASN A 96 -17.70 -2.88 -21.56
C ASN A 96 -17.48 -4.34 -21.15
N ILE A 97 -18.46 -5.23 -21.38
CA ILE A 97 -18.37 -6.65 -20.99
C ILE A 97 -17.16 -7.34 -21.65
N LYS A 98 -16.91 -7.05 -22.94
CA LYS A 98 -15.79 -7.64 -23.69
C LYS A 98 -14.46 -7.20 -23.11
N PHE A 99 -14.26 -5.88 -22.99
CA PHE A 99 -13.02 -5.31 -22.48
C PHE A 99 -12.76 -5.71 -21.03
N LYS A 100 -13.78 -5.74 -20.16
CA LYS A 100 -13.67 -6.26 -18.79
C LYS A 100 -13.14 -7.69 -18.77
N LYS A 101 -13.65 -8.55 -19.64
CA LYS A 101 -13.20 -9.94 -19.69
C LYS A 101 -11.72 -10.02 -20.09
N GLU A 102 -11.33 -9.28 -21.12
CA GLU A 102 -9.95 -9.22 -21.62
C GLU A 102 -8.98 -8.70 -20.54
N LEU A 103 -9.38 -7.65 -19.82
CA LEU A 103 -8.64 -7.12 -18.67
C LEU A 103 -8.49 -8.16 -17.55
N VAL A 104 -9.58 -8.78 -17.11
CA VAL A 104 -9.57 -9.77 -16.01
C VAL A 104 -8.73 -11.00 -16.37
N ASP A 105 -8.88 -11.52 -17.59
CA ASP A 105 -8.12 -12.67 -18.07
C ASP A 105 -6.61 -12.34 -18.14
N THR A 106 -6.25 -11.12 -18.55
CA THR A 106 -4.85 -10.66 -18.57
C THR A 106 -4.26 -10.53 -17.17
N ILE A 107 -4.97 -9.88 -16.24
CA ILE A 107 -4.50 -9.75 -14.85
C ILE A 107 -4.37 -11.13 -14.21
N LYS A 108 -5.27 -12.07 -14.53
CA LYS A 108 -5.18 -13.46 -14.08
C LYS A 108 -3.91 -14.15 -14.55
N LEU A 109 -3.55 -14.02 -15.84
CA LEU A 109 -2.31 -14.58 -16.38
C LEU A 109 -1.07 -14.03 -15.66
N ILE A 110 -1.06 -12.72 -15.38
CA ILE A 110 0.03 -12.07 -14.63
C ILE A 110 0.08 -12.59 -13.19
N LYS A 111 -1.08 -12.69 -12.53
CA LYS A 111 -1.19 -13.26 -11.19
C LYS A 111 -0.62 -14.68 -11.13
N GLU A 112 -0.98 -15.53 -12.09
CA GLU A 112 -0.48 -16.92 -12.16
C GLU A 112 1.05 -16.96 -12.34
N LYS A 113 1.64 -16.06 -13.13
CA LYS A 113 3.12 -15.93 -13.23
C LYS A 113 3.79 -15.63 -11.90
N TYR A 114 3.18 -14.78 -11.06
CA TYR A 114 3.65 -14.50 -9.69
C TYR A 114 3.47 -15.67 -8.72
N GLU A 115 2.64 -16.67 -9.02
CA GLU A 115 2.48 -17.87 -8.19
C GLU A 115 3.56 -18.91 -8.48
N ILE A 116 4.00 -19.02 -9.74
CA ILE A 116 5.02 -19.99 -10.16
C ILE A 116 6.44 -19.41 -10.22
N ASN A 117 6.66 -18.18 -9.73
CA ASN A 117 7.93 -17.44 -9.79
C ASN A 117 8.52 -17.34 -11.22
N ASN A 118 7.67 -17.37 -12.25
CA ASN A 118 8.09 -17.31 -13.65
C ASN A 118 7.99 -15.87 -14.15
N LEU A 119 8.98 -15.07 -13.77
CA LEU A 119 9.04 -13.63 -14.01
C LEU A 119 9.65 -13.38 -15.40
N ASN A 120 8.81 -13.33 -16.43
CA ASN A 120 9.19 -12.72 -17.70
C ASN A 120 8.46 -11.38 -17.85
N PHE A 121 9.14 -10.32 -17.39
CA PHE A 121 8.62 -8.95 -17.35
C PHE A 121 8.36 -8.37 -18.75
N GLU A 122 9.12 -8.77 -19.78
CA GLU A 122 8.90 -8.29 -21.15
C GLU A 122 7.54 -8.76 -21.68
N THR A 123 7.19 -10.03 -21.43
CA THR A 123 5.88 -10.58 -21.84
C THR A 123 4.71 -10.00 -21.04
N GLU A 124 4.91 -9.53 -19.80
CA GLU A 124 3.86 -8.84 -19.03
C GLU A 124 3.58 -7.44 -19.58
N HIS A 125 4.65 -6.75 -20.00
CA HIS A 125 4.57 -5.40 -20.52
C HIS A 125 3.81 -5.34 -21.86
N ASP A 126 4.16 -6.23 -22.80
CA ASP A 126 3.53 -6.25 -24.14
C ASP A 126 2.03 -6.56 -24.08
N ILE A 127 1.62 -7.49 -23.21
CA ILE A 127 0.21 -7.88 -23.07
C ILE A 127 -0.61 -6.75 -22.42
N LEU A 128 -0.06 -6.06 -21.42
CA LEU A 128 -0.75 -4.94 -20.77
C LEU A 128 -0.74 -3.67 -21.64
N LEU A 129 0.26 -3.48 -22.51
CA LEU A 129 0.28 -2.39 -23.48
C LEU A 129 -0.83 -2.55 -24.51
N ALA A 130 -1.09 -3.78 -24.98
CA ALA A 130 -2.20 -4.03 -25.89
C ALA A 130 -3.56 -3.62 -25.29
N LEU A 131 -3.76 -3.85 -23.98
CA LEU A 131 -4.96 -3.37 -23.27
C LEU A 131 -5.01 -1.85 -23.13
N TRP A 132 -3.87 -1.18 -23.08
CA TRP A 132 -3.81 0.28 -23.06
C TRP A 132 -4.26 0.87 -24.39
N ASP A 133 -3.82 0.29 -25.51
CA ASP A 133 -4.18 0.75 -26.85
C ASP A 133 -5.68 0.54 -27.19
N GLU A 134 -6.37 -0.34 -26.45
CA GLU A 134 -7.80 -0.61 -26.58
C GLU A 134 -8.70 0.34 -25.76
N LEU A 135 -8.11 1.16 -24.88
CA LEU A 135 -8.78 2.23 -24.10
C LEU A 135 -8.89 3.54 -24.89
#